data_AF-A0A357I671-F1
#
_entry.id   AF-A0A357I671-F1
#
_cell.length_a   1.000
_cell.length_b   1.000
_cell.length_c   1.000
_cell.angle_alpha   90.00
_cell.angle_beta   90.00
_cell.angle_gamma   90.00
#
_symmetry.space_group_name_H-M   'P 1'
#
loop_
_entity.id
_entity.type
_entity.pdbx_description
1 polymer ?
#
loop_
_entity_poly.entity_id
_entity_poly.type
_entity_poly.pdbx_seq_one_letter_code
_entity_poly.pdbx_strand_id
1 'polypeptide(L)'
;MMLSILALVSGLALLVWSSDKFVFGASALARTLGVSPLLIGLTIVGFGTSAPEMIVSAVSAWQGNPGLAIGNALGSNIANIALILGASALIAPLVISPRILKHQIPLLVAVMLLTLVLLLDNELSSTDSIILLITMLGVMGWIVHDGLKHPESVLDADLEEELATDVPASRALGWLLLALVILLLSSRMMVWGAVNIAQALGISDLVIGLSIVAVGTSLPELGAAFACMRKKEYDIAIGNVLGSNIFNSLGVLGIAGIIQPTAVDPMVLVRDMPVQFGLMLFLILIAGHWHLGIGQTRGQISRRSGLIFLTCFALYQGLLFLQSFSSVS
;
A
#
# COMPACT_ATOMS: atom_id res chain seq x y z
N MET A 1 17.02 25.92 -3.53
CA MET A 1 15.78 26.14 -4.33
C MET A 1 15.83 25.49 -5.71
N MET A 2 16.69 25.93 -6.66
CA MET A 2 16.73 25.35 -8.02
C MET A 2 16.96 23.82 -8.03
N LEU A 3 17.93 23.33 -7.24
CA LEU A 3 18.20 21.88 -7.12
C LEU A 3 16.99 21.10 -6.56
N SER A 4 16.24 21.69 -5.64
CA SER A 4 15.04 21.08 -5.04
C SER A 4 13.90 20.97 -6.05
N ILE A 5 13.70 22.01 -6.87
CA ILE A 5 12.74 22.01 -7.98
C ILE A 5 13.14 20.97 -9.03
N LEU A 6 14.42 20.94 -9.42
CA LEU A 6 14.94 19.94 -10.34
C LEU A 6 14.72 18.52 -9.81
N ALA A 7 15.06 18.26 -8.55
CA ALA A 7 14.85 16.97 -7.91
C ALA A 7 13.37 16.55 -7.90
N LEU A 8 12.46 17.49 -7.62
CA LEU A 8 11.02 17.24 -7.62
C LEU A 8 10.48 16.92 -9.03
N VAL A 9 10.87 17.70 -10.04
CA VAL A 9 10.44 17.51 -11.44
C VAL A 9 11.04 16.25 -12.05
N SER A 10 12.36 16.04 -11.91
CA SER A 10 13.03 14.84 -12.41
C SER A 10 12.58 13.60 -11.65
N GLY A 11 12.36 13.71 -10.35
CA GLY A 11 11.82 12.65 -9.51
C GLY A 11 10.43 12.22 -10.00
N LEU A 12 9.52 13.18 -10.27
CA LEU A 12 8.20 12.87 -10.82
C LEU A 12 8.29 12.19 -12.20
N ALA A 13 9.15 12.68 -13.10
CA ALA A 13 9.33 12.08 -14.41
C ALA A 13 9.87 10.64 -14.32
N LEU A 14 10.88 10.41 -13.46
CA LEU A 14 11.43 9.09 -13.20
C LEU A 14 10.42 8.17 -12.52
N LEU A 15 9.60 8.69 -11.60
CA LEU A 15 8.54 7.92 -10.93
C LEU A 15 7.53 7.42 -11.95
N VAL A 16 7.00 8.30 -12.81
CA VAL A 16 6.04 7.91 -13.85
C VAL A 16 6.64 6.88 -14.81
N TRP A 17 7.87 7.10 -15.27
CA TRP A 17 8.55 6.17 -16.18
C TRP A 17 8.84 4.82 -15.53
N SER A 18 9.34 4.82 -14.29
CA SER A 18 9.72 3.59 -13.59
C SER A 18 8.49 2.80 -13.13
N SER A 19 7.41 3.46 -12.70
CA SER A 19 6.13 2.77 -12.43
C SER A 19 5.59 2.06 -13.67
N ASP A 20 5.65 2.69 -14.86
CA ASP A 20 5.22 2.05 -16.11
C ASP A 20 6.06 0.80 -16.44
N LYS A 21 7.38 0.82 -16.17
CA LYS A 21 8.27 -0.34 -16.35
C LYS A 21 8.10 -1.40 -15.28
N PHE A 22 7.83 -0.99 -14.04
CA PHE A 22 7.60 -1.88 -12.91
C PHE A 22 6.35 -2.73 -13.13
N VAL A 23 5.24 -2.09 -13.52
CA VAL A 23 3.98 -2.78 -13.86
C VAL A 23 4.15 -3.68 -15.07
N PHE A 24 4.89 -3.24 -16.10
CA PHE A 24 5.21 -4.11 -17.23
C PHE A 24 5.99 -5.36 -16.80
N GLY A 25 7.03 -5.20 -15.97
CA GLY A 25 7.82 -6.31 -15.45
C GLY A 25 6.99 -7.27 -14.60
N ALA A 26 6.13 -6.74 -13.72
CA ALA A 26 5.21 -7.52 -12.89
C ALA A 26 4.20 -8.31 -13.73
N SER A 27 3.57 -7.66 -14.70
CA SER A 27 2.60 -8.28 -15.60
C SER A 27 3.23 -9.35 -16.49
N ALA A 28 4.40 -9.08 -17.08
CA ALA A 28 5.16 -10.07 -17.85
C ALA A 28 5.60 -11.25 -16.98
N LEU A 29 6.06 -10.99 -15.74
CA LEU A 29 6.45 -12.04 -14.81
C LEU A 29 5.27 -12.95 -14.46
N ALA A 30 4.10 -12.36 -14.18
CA ALA A 30 2.86 -13.11 -13.91
C ALA A 30 2.56 -14.11 -15.04
N ARG A 31 2.55 -13.61 -16.30
CA ARG A 31 2.30 -14.43 -17.49
C ARG A 31 3.34 -15.53 -17.67
N THR A 32 4.63 -15.20 -17.55
CA THR A 32 5.72 -16.17 -17.75
C THR A 32 5.75 -17.28 -16.70
N LEU A 33 5.30 -16.99 -15.48
CA LEU A 33 5.22 -17.97 -14.40
C LEU A 33 3.88 -18.73 -14.38
N GLY A 34 2.93 -18.36 -15.25
CA GLY A 34 1.58 -18.96 -15.27
C GLY A 34 0.78 -18.68 -14.01
N VAL A 35 1.03 -17.56 -13.33
CA VAL A 35 0.30 -17.15 -12.11
C VAL A 35 -0.58 -15.93 -12.36
N SER A 36 -1.59 -15.74 -11.52
CA SER A 36 -2.49 -14.60 -11.70
C SER A 36 -1.78 -13.26 -11.47
N PRO A 37 -2.15 -12.19 -12.20
CA PRO A 37 -1.66 -10.84 -11.94
C PRO A 37 -1.95 -10.39 -10.50
N LEU A 38 -3.08 -10.81 -9.93
CA LEU A 38 -3.43 -10.58 -8.53
C LEU A 38 -2.38 -11.15 -7.58
N LEU A 39 -1.88 -12.37 -7.81
CA LEU A 39 -0.86 -12.98 -6.96
C LEU A 39 0.44 -12.17 -6.97
N ILE A 40 0.90 -11.75 -8.14
CA ILE A 40 2.09 -10.91 -8.27
C ILE A 40 1.87 -9.55 -7.60
N GLY A 41 0.68 -8.97 -7.75
CA GLY A 41 0.25 -7.76 -7.04
C GLY A 41 0.36 -7.91 -5.51
N LEU A 42 -0.27 -8.94 -4.95
CA LEU A 42 -0.29 -9.22 -3.51
C LEU A 42 1.09 -9.49 -2.93
N THR A 43 2.00 -10.07 -3.71
CA THR A 43 3.28 -10.58 -3.22
C THR A 43 4.43 -9.67 -3.61
N ILE A 44 4.90 -9.75 -4.86
CA ILE A 44 6.12 -9.09 -5.31
C ILE A 44 5.94 -7.57 -5.38
N VAL A 45 4.82 -7.12 -5.95
CA VAL A 45 4.55 -5.69 -6.12
C VAL A 45 4.31 -5.05 -4.76
N GLY A 46 3.37 -5.60 -3.98
CA GLY A 46 3.06 -5.12 -2.63
C GLY A 46 4.27 -5.13 -1.70
N PHE A 47 5.10 -6.18 -1.73
CA PHE A 47 6.33 -6.21 -0.92
C PHE A 47 7.35 -5.17 -1.40
N GLY A 48 7.55 -5.11 -2.72
CA GLY A 48 8.56 -4.25 -3.32
C GLY A 48 8.28 -2.78 -3.05
N THR A 49 7.03 -2.34 -3.24
CA THR A 49 6.66 -0.94 -2.99
C THR A 49 6.65 -0.60 -1.51
N SER A 50 6.37 -1.57 -0.61
CA SER A 50 6.35 -1.35 0.85
C SER A 50 7.69 -1.60 1.55
N ALA A 51 8.74 -1.94 0.79
CA ALA A 51 10.10 -2.03 1.31
C ALA A 51 10.62 -0.70 1.92
N PRO A 52 10.35 0.50 1.35
CA PRO A 52 10.66 1.78 1.97
C PRO A 52 10.06 1.93 3.35
N GLU A 53 8.80 1.54 3.55
CA GLU A 53 8.10 1.61 4.82
C GLU A 53 8.79 0.71 5.85
N MET A 54 9.16 -0.52 5.48
CA MET A 54 9.92 -1.42 6.36
C MET A 54 11.26 -0.80 6.75
N ILE A 55 11.99 -0.22 5.80
CA ILE A 55 13.29 0.42 6.06
C ILE A 55 13.12 1.66 6.96
N VAL A 56 12.15 2.53 6.67
CA VAL A 56 11.89 3.74 7.44
C VAL A 56 11.49 3.40 8.86
N SER A 57 10.59 2.43 9.05
CA SER A 57 10.19 1.96 10.38
C SER A 57 11.33 1.29 11.13
N ALA A 58 12.14 0.47 10.46
CA ALA A 58 13.31 -0.16 11.07
C ALA A 58 14.33 0.89 11.55
N VAL A 59 14.66 1.86 10.70
CA VAL A 59 15.59 2.95 11.03
C VAL A 59 15.03 3.83 12.15
N SER A 60 13.74 4.16 12.11
CA SER A 60 13.09 4.98 13.13
C SER A 60 13.09 4.29 14.50
N ALA A 61 12.78 2.99 14.54
CA ALA A 61 12.85 2.19 15.75
C ALA A 61 14.29 2.11 16.29
N TRP A 62 15.27 1.86 15.42
CA TRP A 62 16.69 1.81 15.78
C TRP A 62 17.21 3.14 16.35
N GLN A 63 16.66 4.27 15.87
CA GLN A 63 16.98 5.61 16.36
C GLN A 63 16.22 6.01 17.63
N GLY A 64 15.46 5.10 18.24
CA GLY A 64 14.70 5.36 19.47
C GLY A 64 13.39 6.12 19.24
N ASN A 65 12.86 6.16 18.01
CA ASN A 65 11.59 6.79 17.65
C ASN A 65 10.56 5.76 17.13
N PRO A 66 10.22 4.70 17.90
CA PRO A 66 9.34 3.63 17.44
C PRO A 66 7.89 4.07 17.23
N GLY A 67 7.43 5.16 17.86
CA GLY A 67 6.13 5.78 17.57
C GLY A 67 6.00 6.24 16.11
N LEU A 68 7.08 6.75 15.50
CA LEU A 68 7.11 7.09 14.07
C LEU A 68 6.97 5.84 13.20
N ALA A 69 7.53 4.72 13.63
CA ALA A 69 7.46 3.44 12.92
C ALA A 69 6.02 2.87 12.91
N ILE A 70 5.30 2.99 14.03
CA ILE A 70 3.88 2.60 14.14
C ILE A 70 3.01 3.51 13.28
N GLY A 71 3.21 4.83 13.39
CA GLY A 71 2.50 5.82 12.58
C GLY A 71 2.73 5.61 11.07
N ASN A 72 3.95 5.26 10.67
CA ASN A 72 4.29 4.93 9.29
C ASN A 72 3.49 3.70 8.78
N ALA A 73 3.39 2.63 9.58
CA ALA A 73 2.65 1.43 9.18
C ALA A 73 1.14 1.68 9.03
N LEU A 74 0.51 2.27 10.05
CA LEU A 74 -0.95 2.50 10.04
C LEU A 74 -1.35 3.62 9.09
N GLY A 75 -0.57 4.70 9.04
CA GLY A 75 -0.76 5.78 8.09
C GLY A 75 -0.70 5.29 6.65
N SER A 76 0.27 4.41 6.32
CA SER A 76 0.37 3.80 5.00
C SER A 76 -0.81 2.88 4.69
N ASN A 77 -1.32 2.12 5.67
CA ASN A 77 -2.55 1.33 5.48
C ASN A 77 -3.77 2.19 5.13
N ILE A 78 -3.94 3.30 5.86
CA ILE A 78 -5.02 4.27 5.63
C ILE A 78 -4.85 4.92 4.25
N ALA A 79 -3.64 5.34 3.89
CA ALA A 79 -3.34 5.91 2.58
C ALA A 79 -3.62 4.91 1.44
N ASN A 80 -3.21 3.65 1.59
CA ASN A 80 -3.45 2.62 0.59
C ASN A 80 -4.95 2.43 0.29
N ILE A 81 -5.80 2.39 1.32
CA ILE A 81 -7.25 2.24 1.11
C ILE A 81 -7.89 3.55 0.66
N ALA A 82 -7.61 4.67 1.33
CA ALA A 82 -8.34 5.91 1.12
C ALA A 82 -7.76 6.76 -0.02
N LEU A 83 -6.44 6.91 -0.07
CA LEU A 83 -5.77 7.67 -1.13
C LEU A 83 -5.60 6.84 -2.40
N ILE A 84 -5.00 5.65 -2.31
CA ILE A 84 -4.55 4.92 -3.50
C ILE A 84 -5.71 4.25 -4.23
N LEU A 85 -6.55 3.46 -3.54
CA LEU A 85 -7.78 2.93 -4.18
C LEU A 85 -8.73 4.06 -4.57
N GLY A 86 -8.85 5.09 -3.73
CA GLY A 86 -9.69 6.26 -4.00
C GLY A 86 -9.31 6.96 -5.31
N ALA A 87 -8.03 7.30 -5.46
CA ALA A 87 -7.48 7.91 -6.67
C ALA A 87 -7.58 6.97 -7.88
N SER A 88 -7.29 5.69 -7.69
CA SER A 88 -7.40 4.68 -8.77
C SER A 88 -8.82 4.60 -9.31
N ALA A 89 -9.83 4.57 -8.43
CA ALA A 89 -11.24 4.53 -8.81
C ALA A 89 -11.71 5.79 -9.56
N LEU A 90 -11.06 6.94 -9.37
CA LEU A 90 -11.33 8.15 -10.18
C LEU A 90 -10.86 8.00 -11.62
N ILE A 91 -9.74 7.33 -11.85
CA ILE A 91 -9.20 7.06 -13.19
C ILE A 91 -10.16 6.10 -13.92
N ALA A 92 -10.35 4.91 -13.38
CA ALA A 92 -11.31 3.93 -13.90
C ALA A 92 -11.98 3.17 -12.74
N PRO A 93 -13.30 2.88 -12.84
CA PRO A 93 -13.98 2.05 -11.85
C PRO A 93 -13.29 0.69 -11.68
N LEU A 94 -13.07 0.27 -10.43
CA LEU A 94 -12.40 -0.98 -10.11
C LEU A 94 -13.44 -2.07 -9.84
N VAL A 95 -13.54 -3.05 -10.73
CA VAL A 95 -14.38 -4.24 -10.49
C VAL A 95 -13.63 -5.17 -9.55
N ILE A 96 -14.25 -5.56 -8.43
CA ILE A 96 -13.63 -6.45 -7.45
C ILE A 96 -14.08 -7.87 -7.73
N SER A 97 -13.12 -8.78 -7.93
CA SER A 97 -13.44 -10.18 -8.18
C SER A 97 -14.05 -10.84 -6.93
N PRO A 98 -14.93 -11.84 -7.10
CA PRO A 98 -15.46 -12.60 -5.97
C PRO A 98 -14.37 -13.27 -5.11
N ARG A 99 -13.23 -13.64 -5.73
CA ARG A 99 -12.09 -14.21 -5.02
C ARG A 99 -11.48 -13.21 -4.03
N ILE A 100 -11.32 -11.95 -4.45
CA ILE A 100 -10.84 -10.88 -3.58
C ILE A 100 -11.79 -10.68 -2.39
N LEU A 101 -13.10 -10.58 -2.64
CA LEU A 101 -14.12 -10.41 -1.59
C LEU A 101 -14.17 -11.57 -0.58
N LYS A 102 -13.99 -12.81 -1.04
CA LYS A 102 -14.17 -14.01 -0.20
C LYS A 102 -12.90 -14.49 0.49
N HIS A 103 -11.73 -14.19 -0.07
CA HIS A 103 -10.46 -14.71 0.46
C HIS A 103 -9.52 -13.58 0.90
N GLN A 104 -9.27 -12.59 0.03
CA GLN A 104 -8.22 -11.60 0.29
C GLN A 104 -8.65 -10.51 1.28
N ILE A 105 -9.87 -9.98 1.15
CA ILE A 105 -10.40 -9.00 2.11
C ILE A 105 -10.60 -9.63 3.50
N PRO A 106 -11.21 -10.81 3.66
CA PRO A 106 -11.34 -11.45 4.98
C PRO A 106 -9.99 -11.76 5.63
N LEU A 107 -8.99 -12.17 4.84
CA LEU A 107 -7.62 -12.34 5.32
C LEU A 107 -7.06 -11.02 5.86
N LEU A 108 -7.18 -9.92 5.10
CA LEU A 108 -6.70 -8.62 5.54
C LEU A 108 -7.45 -8.12 6.80
N VAL A 109 -8.77 -8.35 6.89
CA VAL A 109 -9.54 -8.07 8.11
C VAL A 109 -9.02 -8.90 9.29
N ALA A 110 -8.71 -10.19 9.10
CA ALA A 110 -8.14 -11.03 10.14
C ALA A 110 -6.76 -10.52 10.59
N VAL A 111 -5.91 -10.07 9.66
CA VAL A 111 -4.64 -9.41 9.97
C VAL A 111 -4.86 -8.12 10.77
N MET A 112 -5.81 -7.27 10.37
CA MET A 112 -6.14 -6.05 11.11
C MET A 112 -6.65 -6.35 12.52
N LEU A 113 -7.49 -7.37 12.69
CA LEU A 113 -7.99 -7.81 14.00
C LEU A 113 -6.88 -8.38 14.87
N LEU A 114 -5.96 -9.16 14.30
CA LEU A 114 -4.78 -9.64 15.01
C LEU A 114 -3.95 -8.46 15.52
N THR A 115 -3.63 -7.50 14.65
CA THR A 115 -2.88 -6.29 15.05
C THR A 115 -3.62 -5.51 16.13
N LEU A 116 -4.95 -5.36 16.04
CA LEU A 116 -5.75 -4.72 17.10
C LEU A 116 -5.60 -5.44 18.43
N VAL A 117 -5.81 -6.76 18.46
CA VAL A 117 -5.75 -7.56 19.69
C VAL A 117 -4.38 -7.47 20.35
N LEU A 118 -3.30 -7.54 19.57
CA LEU A 118 -1.94 -7.45 20.08
C LEU A 118 -1.58 -6.06 20.63
N LEU A 119 -2.31 -5.01 20.25
CA LEU A 119 -2.04 -3.64 20.68
C LEU A 119 -3.03 -3.13 21.74
N LEU A 120 -3.99 -3.95 22.20
CA LEU A 120 -5.05 -3.52 23.14
C LEU A 120 -4.52 -3.04 24.50
N ASP A 121 -3.37 -3.54 24.93
CA ASP A 121 -2.70 -3.10 26.16
C ASP A 121 -1.89 -1.80 25.98
N ASN A 122 -1.93 -1.20 24.78
CA ASN A 122 -1.13 -0.04 24.37
C ASN A 122 0.37 -0.31 24.39
N GLU A 123 0.81 -1.55 24.16
CA GLU A 123 2.22 -1.87 23.96
C GLU A 123 2.43 -2.65 22.66
N LEU A 124 3.56 -2.40 22.00
CA LEU A 124 4.06 -3.26 20.92
C LEU A 124 5.27 -3.99 21.49
N SER A 125 5.05 -5.18 22.03
CA SER A 125 6.11 -5.98 22.65
C SER A 125 6.92 -6.76 21.61
N SER A 126 8.08 -7.28 22.03
CA SER A 126 8.86 -8.21 21.19
C SER A 126 8.06 -9.47 20.87
N THR A 127 7.21 -9.93 21.79
CA THR A 127 6.37 -11.12 21.58
C THR A 127 5.34 -10.87 20.49
N ASP A 128 4.65 -9.74 20.54
CA ASP A 128 3.68 -9.35 19.50
C ASP A 128 4.36 -9.25 18.15
N SER A 129 5.56 -8.67 18.14
CA SER A 129 6.36 -8.51 16.93
C SER A 129 6.79 -9.83 16.30
N ILE A 130 7.17 -10.82 17.12
CA ILE A 130 7.45 -12.19 16.66
C ILE A 130 6.17 -12.84 16.09
N ILE A 131 5.03 -12.69 16.76
CA ILE A 131 3.74 -13.19 16.28
C ILE A 131 3.39 -12.58 14.92
N LEU A 132 3.55 -11.26 14.76
CA LEU A 132 3.28 -10.55 13.52
C LEU A 132 4.18 -11.05 12.38
N LEU A 133 5.49 -11.21 12.60
CA LEU A 133 6.41 -11.69 11.57
C LEU A 133 6.22 -13.17 11.21
N ILE A 134 5.95 -14.04 12.18
CA ILE A 134 5.60 -15.44 11.89
C ILE A 134 4.30 -15.50 11.09
N THR A 135 3.31 -14.70 11.47
CA THR A 135 2.04 -14.59 10.74
C THR A 135 2.29 -14.08 9.33
N MET A 136 3.19 -13.09 9.13
CA MET A 136 3.57 -12.61 7.80
C MET A 136 4.08 -13.75 6.92
N LEU A 137 5.04 -14.53 7.41
CA LEU A 137 5.61 -15.65 6.66
C LEU A 137 4.55 -16.72 6.37
N GLY A 138 3.69 -17.03 7.34
CA GLY A 138 2.59 -17.99 7.19
C GLY A 138 1.55 -17.54 6.15
N VAL A 139 1.10 -16.29 6.24
CA VAL A 139 0.15 -15.68 5.29
C VAL A 139 0.74 -15.62 3.88
N MET A 140 2.00 -15.20 3.75
CA MET A 140 2.68 -15.15 2.46
C MET A 140 2.85 -16.54 1.84
N GLY A 141 3.25 -17.53 2.65
CA GLY A 141 3.32 -18.92 2.21
C GLY A 141 1.94 -19.44 1.75
N TRP A 142 0.88 -19.09 2.48
CA TRP A 142 -0.49 -19.47 2.12
C TRP A 142 -0.96 -18.79 0.82
N ILE A 143 -0.75 -17.48 0.66
CA ILE A 143 -1.10 -16.74 -0.57
C ILE A 143 -0.42 -17.35 -1.79
N VAL A 144 0.89 -17.61 -1.69
CA VAL A 144 1.65 -18.23 -2.79
C VAL A 144 1.14 -19.63 -3.09
N HIS A 145 0.92 -20.45 -2.07
CA HIS A 145 0.42 -21.81 -2.24
C HIS A 145 -0.99 -21.86 -2.86
N ASP A 146 -1.91 -21.02 -2.38
CA ASP A 146 -3.27 -20.91 -2.93
C ASP A 146 -3.25 -20.39 -4.37
N GLY A 147 -2.41 -19.40 -4.65
CA GLY A 147 -2.23 -18.85 -5.99
C GLY A 147 -1.67 -19.85 -7.00
N LEU A 148 -0.77 -20.74 -6.57
CA LEU A 148 -0.20 -21.81 -7.41
C LEU A 148 -1.15 -22.99 -7.60
N LYS A 149 -2.03 -23.27 -6.63
CA LYS A 149 -3.03 -24.37 -6.72
C LYS A 149 -4.26 -23.99 -7.52
N HIS A 150 -4.65 -22.72 -7.42
CA HIS A 150 -5.74 -22.14 -8.19
C HIS A 150 -5.16 -21.02 -9.05
N PRO A 151 -4.30 -21.35 -10.05
CA PRO A 151 -4.00 -20.39 -11.09
C PRO A 151 -5.36 -20.03 -11.65
N GLU A 152 -5.80 -18.79 -11.42
CA GLU A 152 -7.04 -18.32 -12.04
C GLU A 152 -6.94 -18.70 -13.51
N SER A 153 -8.00 -19.31 -14.04
CA SER A 153 -8.12 -19.56 -15.47
C SER A 153 -8.13 -18.20 -16.17
N VAL A 154 -6.93 -17.63 -16.35
CA VAL A 154 -6.61 -16.61 -17.34
C VAL A 154 -6.77 -17.21 -18.75
N LEU A 155 -6.99 -18.53 -18.82
CA LEU A 155 -7.16 -19.33 -20.00
C LEU A 155 -8.65 -19.54 -20.31
N ASP A 156 -9.32 -18.49 -20.79
CA ASP A 156 -10.18 -18.74 -21.95
C ASP A 156 -9.21 -19.09 -23.09
N ALA A 157 -9.40 -20.25 -23.72
CA ALA A 157 -8.53 -20.76 -24.79
C ALA A 157 -8.38 -19.79 -25.98
N ASP A 158 -9.24 -18.78 -26.06
CA ASP A 158 -9.22 -17.73 -27.09
C ASP A 158 -8.25 -16.56 -26.78
N LEU A 159 -7.74 -16.44 -25.54
CA LEU A 159 -6.77 -15.41 -25.12
C LEU A 159 -5.31 -15.91 -25.15
N GLU A 160 -5.10 -17.22 -25.20
CA GLU A 160 -3.78 -17.86 -25.22
C GLU A 160 -2.94 -17.47 -26.45
N GLU A 161 -3.57 -17.20 -27.59
CA GLU A 161 -2.88 -16.75 -28.82
C GLU A 161 -2.47 -15.26 -28.80
N GLU A 162 -3.13 -14.40 -28.01
CA GLU A 162 -2.79 -12.96 -27.92
C GLU A 162 -1.82 -12.64 -26.76
N LEU A 163 -1.67 -13.56 -25.79
CA LEU A 163 -1.00 -13.32 -24.50
C LEU A 163 0.48 -13.76 -24.45
N ALA A 164 1.01 -14.39 -25.48
CA ALA A 164 2.43 -14.76 -25.56
C ALA A 164 3.31 -13.51 -25.71
N THR A 165 3.65 -12.85 -24.60
CA THR A 165 4.83 -12.00 -24.60
C THR A 165 6.06 -12.91 -24.54
N ASP A 166 6.86 -12.95 -25.60
CA ASP A 166 8.16 -13.65 -25.71
C ASP A 166 9.25 -13.18 -24.71
N VAL A 167 8.86 -12.49 -23.63
CA VAL A 167 9.80 -11.97 -22.65
C VAL A 167 10.17 -13.11 -21.70
N PRO A 168 11.43 -13.56 -21.64
CA PRO A 168 11.83 -14.59 -20.69
C PRO A 168 11.69 -14.06 -19.25
N ALA A 169 11.34 -14.94 -18.31
CA ALA A 169 11.10 -14.59 -16.91
C ALA A 169 12.29 -13.84 -16.28
N SER A 170 13.53 -14.17 -16.64
CA SER A 170 14.73 -13.46 -16.19
C SER A 170 14.77 -12.00 -16.62
N ARG A 171 14.29 -11.69 -17.83
CA ARG A 171 14.22 -10.32 -18.36
C ARG A 171 13.04 -9.57 -17.75
N ALA A 172 11.91 -10.25 -17.53
CA ALA A 172 10.78 -9.67 -16.80
C ALA A 172 11.17 -9.29 -15.37
N LEU A 173 11.84 -10.21 -14.65
CA LEU A 173 12.37 -9.98 -13.32
C LEU A 173 13.44 -8.87 -13.30
N GLY A 174 14.35 -8.85 -14.28
CA GLY A 174 15.35 -7.80 -14.41
C GLY A 174 14.73 -6.41 -14.58
N TRP A 175 13.70 -6.28 -15.43
CA TRP A 175 12.94 -5.02 -15.56
C TRP A 175 12.19 -4.67 -14.29
N LEU A 176 11.56 -5.63 -13.63
CA LEU A 176 10.84 -5.43 -12.37
C LEU A 176 11.78 -4.87 -11.30
N LEU A 177 12.93 -5.50 -11.07
CA LEU A 177 13.88 -5.09 -10.03
C LEU A 177 14.53 -3.75 -10.35
N LEU A 178 14.96 -3.54 -11.60
CA LEU A 178 15.55 -2.26 -12.01
C LEU A 178 14.54 -1.11 -11.87
N ALA A 179 13.31 -1.33 -12.34
CA ALA A 179 12.25 -0.34 -12.24
C ALA A 179 11.88 -0.07 -10.80
N LEU A 180 11.84 -1.09 -9.93
CA LEU A 180 11.61 -0.92 -8.51
C LEU A 180 12.68 -0.02 -7.88
N VAL A 181 13.97 -0.27 -8.12
CA VAL A 181 15.06 0.56 -7.60
C VAL A 181 14.89 2.02 -8.03
N ILE A 182 14.62 2.27 -9.31
CA ILE A 182 14.41 3.64 -9.83
C ILE A 182 13.14 4.27 -9.24
N LEU A 183 12.08 3.48 -9.04
CA LEU A 183 10.84 3.92 -8.40
C LEU A 183 11.09 4.38 -6.95
N LEU A 184 11.85 3.60 -6.19
CA LEU A 184 12.20 3.96 -4.80
C LEU A 184 13.11 5.20 -4.74
N LEU A 185 14.10 5.29 -5.62
CA LEU A 185 15.00 6.44 -5.70
C LEU A 185 14.25 7.71 -6.12
N SER A 186 13.36 7.60 -7.10
CA SER A 186 12.56 8.73 -7.59
C SER A 186 11.58 9.26 -6.54
N SER A 187 10.92 8.37 -5.79
CA SER A 187 10.12 8.77 -4.62
C SER A 187 10.96 9.56 -3.61
N ARG A 188 12.15 9.05 -3.23
CA ARG A 188 13.06 9.76 -2.31
C ARG A 188 13.48 11.13 -2.83
N MET A 189 13.79 11.23 -4.13
CA MET A 189 14.13 12.51 -4.76
C MET A 189 12.97 13.52 -4.69
N MET A 190 11.73 13.06 -4.92
CA MET A 190 10.53 13.89 -4.83
C MET A 190 10.31 14.40 -3.40
N VAL A 191 10.38 13.51 -2.41
CA VAL A 191 10.22 13.87 -0.99
C VAL A 191 11.29 14.88 -0.60
N TRP A 192 12.56 14.62 -0.92
CA TRP A 192 13.66 15.55 -0.62
C TRP A 192 13.46 16.92 -1.28
N GLY A 193 13.04 16.96 -2.54
CA GLY A 193 12.73 18.21 -3.23
C GLY A 193 11.60 18.98 -2.56
N ALA A 194 10.50 18.29 -2.23
CA ALA A 194 9.32 18.86 -1.60
C ALA A 194 9.61 19.41 -0.19
N VAL A 195 10.35 18.66 0.64
CA VAL A 195 10.77 19.08 1.98
C VAL A 195 11.57 20.38 1.92
N ASN A 196 12.61 20.44 1.06
CA ASN A 196 13.45 21.64 0.96
C ASN A 196 12.69 22.87 0.44
N ILE A 197 11.74 22.68 -0.48
CA ILE A 197 10.88 23.77 -0.96
C ILE A 197 9.99 24.26 0.18
N ALA A 198 9.36 23.35 0.92
CA ALA A 198 8.48 23.69 2.03
C ALA A 198 9.22 24.44 3.15
N GLN A 199 10.42 23.99 3.53
CA GLN A 199 11.26 24.68 4.52
C GLN A 199 11.64 26.09 4.06
N ALA A 200 12.01 26.25 2.78
CA ALA A 200 12.34 27.55 2.22
C ALA A 200 11.13 28.51 2.12
N LEU A 201 9.91 27.98 2.12
CA LEU A 201 8.66 28.74 2.21
C LEU A 201 8.24 29.03 3.67
N GLY A 202 9.05 28.64 4.65
CA GLY A 202 8.78 28.85 6.07
C GLY A 202 7.76 27.88 6.67
N ILE A 203 7.47 26.77 6.00
CA ILE A 203 6.62 25.70 6.54
C ILE A 203 7.44 24.95 7.61
N SER A 204 6.84 24.71 8.78
CA SER A 204 7.52 24.05 9.88
C SER A 204 7.83 22.58 9.59
N ASP A 205 8.93 22.08 10.13
CA ASP A 205 9.34 20.67 10.00
C ASP A 205 8.25 19.70 10.48
N LEU A 206 7.49 20.10 11.50
CA LEU A 206 6.33 19.34 12.00
C LEU A 206 5.27 19.14 10.91
N VAL A 207 4.86 20.22 10.24
CA VAL A 207 3.85 20.16 9.17
C VAL A 207 4.38 19.34 8.00
N ILE A 208 5.66 19.50 7.65
CA ILE A 208 6.31 18.76 6.58
C ILE A 208 6.33 17.26 6.87
N GLY A 209 6.71 16.87 8.09
CA GLY A 209 6.75 15.48 8.53
C GLY A 209 5.37 14.81 8.49
N LEU A 210 4.34 15.51 8.99
CA LEU A 210 2.98 14.99 9.06
C LEU A 210 2.24 14.95 7.69
N SER A 211 2.76 15.64 6.68
CA SER A 211 2.13 15.72 5.35
C SER A 211 3.00 15.14 4.24
N ILE A 212 4.04 15.86 3.83
CA ILE A 212 4.89 15.55 2.67
C ILE A 212 5.62 14.22 2.89
N VAL A 213 6.20 14.01 4.07
CA VAL A 213 6.96 12.78 4.36
C VAL A 213 6.02 11.59 4.48
N ALA A 214 4.91 11.74 5.21
CA ALA A 214 3.90 10.69 5.39
C ALA A 214 3.27 10.21 4.07
N VAL A 215 2.95 11.14 3.16
CA VAL A 215 2.48 10.79 1.82
C VAL A 215 3.62 10.29 0.92
N GLY A 216 4.83 10.77 1.19
CA GLY A 216 6.03 10.50 0.42
C GLY A 216 6.42 9.02 0.36
N THR A 217 6.31 8.30 1.47
CA THR A 217 6.64 6.87 1.53
C THR A 217 5.73 6.03 0.65
N SER A 218 4.44 6.41 0.53
CA SER A 218 3.45 5.73 -0.32
C SER A 218 3.44 6.17 -1.80
N LEU A 219 4.37 7.04 -2.22
CA LEU A 219 4.51 7.43 -3.63
C LEU A 219 4.84 6.26 -4.58
N PRO A 220 5.67 5.26 -4.22
CA PRO A 220 5.89 4.07 -5.02
C PRO A 220 4.59 3.31 -5.29
N GLU A 221 3.78 3.06 -4.26
CA GLU A 221 2.47 2.40 -4.36
C GLU A 221 1.51 3.21 -5.24
N LEU A 222 1.46 4.53 -5.03
CA LEU A 222 0.61 5.42 -5.81
C LEU A 222 1.02 5.37 -7.29
N GLY A 223 2.31 5.52 -7.58
CA GLY A 223 2.85 5.45 -8.94
C GLY A 223 2.54 4.10 -9.61
N ALA A 224 2.77 2.99 -8.91
CA ALA A 224 2.46 1.64 -9.38
C ALA A 224 0.96 1.47 -9.65
N ALA A 225 0.08 1.94 -8.75
CA ALA A 225 -1.36 1.87 -8.94
C ALA A 225 -1.81 2.70 -10.15
N PHE A 226 -1.34 3.94 -10.30
CA PHE A 226 -1.63 4.77 -11.48
C PHE A 226 -1.18 4.11 -12.79
N ALA A 227 0.01 3.52 -12.82
CA ALA A 227 0.50 2.78 -13.98
C ALA A 227 -0.36 1.54 -14.29
N CYS A 228 -0.78 0.79 -13.26
CA CYS A 228 -1.70 -0.34 -13.41
C CYS A 228 -3.04 0.11 -14.00
N MET A 229 -3.62 1.20 -13.48
CA MET A 229 -4.89 1.74 -14.00
C MET A 229 -4.79 2.15 -15.46
N ARG A 230 -3.71 2.83 -15.85
CA ARG A 230 -3.46 3.24 -17.25
C ARG A 230 -3.28 2.05 -18.19
N LYS A 231 -2.64 0.98 -17.70
CA LYS A 231 -2.37 -0.25 -18.46
C LYS A 231 -3.50 -1.28 -18.41
N LYS A 232 -4.59 -0.98 -17.68
CA LYS A 232 -5.72 -1.89 -17.42
C LYS A 232 -5.35 -3.16 -16.65
N GLU A 233 -4.28 -3.10 -15.87
CA GLU A 233 -3.80 -4.19 -15.00
C GLU A 233 -4.44 -4.07 -13.60
N TYR A 234 -5.78 -4.07 -13.55
CA TYR A 234 -6.54 -3.73 -12.33
C TYR A 234 -6.30 -4.71 -11.17
N ASP A 235 -6.10 -6.00 -11.49
CA ASP A 235 -5.81 -7.02 -10.48
C ASP A 235 -4.45 -6.81 -9.82
N ILE A 236 -3.45 -6.32 -10.56
CA ILE A 236 -2.17 -5.93 -9.99
C ILE A 236 -2.36 -4.72 -9.06
N ALA A 237 -3.17 -3.73 -9.45
CA ALA A 237 -3.44 -2.55 -8.63
C ALA A 237 -4.11 -2.92 -7.29
N ILE A 238 -5.16 -3.74 -7.31
CA ILE A 238 -5.86 -4.18 -6.11
C ILE A 238 -4.96 -5.09 -5.27
N GLY A 239 -4.25 -6.03 -5.91
CA GLY A 239 -3.29 -6.89 -5.24
C GLY A 239 -2.21 -6.09 -4.53
N ASN A 240 -1.66 -5.06 -5.18
CA ASN A 240 -0.66 -4.17 -4.58
C ASN A 240 -1.17 -3.55 -3.28
N VAL A 241 -2.34 -2.90 -3.30
CA VAL A 241 -2.93 -2.26 -2.11
C VAL A 241 -3.16 -3.26 -0.97
N LEU A 242 -3.76 -4.41 -1.28
CA LEU A 242 -4.07 -5.41 -0.25
C LEU A 242 -2.78 -6.04 0.31
N GLY A 243 -1.83 -6.36 -0.56
CA GLY A 243 -0.52 -6.91 -0.21
C GLY A 243 0.27 -5.94 0.66
N SER A 244 0.42 -4.68 0.22
CA SER A 244 1.07 -3.62 0.99
C SER A 244 0.43 -3.46 2.38
N ASN A 245 -0.89 -3.55 2.51
CA ASN A 245 -1.53 -3.48 3.83
C ASN A 245 -1.21 -4.68 4.73
N ILE A 246 -1.09 -5.88 4.17
CA ILE A 246 -0.62 -7.06 4.90
C ILE A 246 0.83 -6.84 5.36
N PHE A 247 1.72 -6.40 4.47
CA PHE A 247 3.12 -6.14 4.77
C PHE A 247 3.32 -5.03 5.81
N ASN A 248 2.53 -3.97 5.74
CA ASN A 248 2.57 -2.88 6.71
C ASN A 248 2.10 -3.34 8.08
N SER A 249 0.99 -4.09 8.14
CA SER A 249 0.42 -4.54 9.42
C SER A 249 1.26 -5.62 10.10
N LEU A 250 1.91 -6.50 9.33
CA LEU A 250 2.67 -7.63 9.87
C LEU A 250 4.18 -7.37 9.86
N GLY A 251 4.73 -6.96 8.71
CA GLY A 251 6.16 -6.76 8.51
C GLY A 251 6.67 -5.46 9.10
N VAL A 252 6.07 -4.32 8.73
CA VAL A 252 6.55 -3.00 9.17
C VAL A 252 6.42 -2.85 10.70
N LEU A 253 5.26 -3.19 11.27
CA LEU A 253 5.07 -3.20 12.73
C LEU A 253 5.96 -4.26 13.42
N GLY A 254 6.01 -5.48 12.88
CA GLY A 254 6.81 -6.56 13.47
C GLY A 254 8.32 -6.26 13.48
N ILE A 255 8.86 -5.65 12.43
CA ILE A 255 10.26 -5.23 12.41
C ILE A 255 10.51 -4.13 13.46
N ALA A 256 9.63 -3.14 13.53
CA ALA A 256 9.78 -2.02 14.46
C ALA A 256 9.82 -2.49 15.93
N GLY A 257 8.88 -3.34 16.35
CA GLY A 257 8.80 -3.80 17.72
C GLY A 257 9.83 -4.88 18.09
N ILE A 258 10.41 -5.61 17.12
CA ILE A 258 11.61 -6.42 17.39
C ILE A 258 12.81 -5.53 17.71
N ILE A 259 12.98 -4.46 16.93
CA ILE A 259 14.14 -3.56 17.09
C ILE A 259 14.02 -2.77 18.38
N GLN A 260 12.86 -2.19 18.65
CA GLN A 260 12.62 -1.34 19.81
C GLN A 260 11.17 -1.50 20.29
N PRO A 261 10.90 -2.43 21.21
CA PRO A 261 9.61 -2.53 21.89
C PRO A 261 9.22 -1.18 22.49
N THR A 262 7.94 -0.83 22.42
CA THR A 262 7.49 0.50 22.84
C THR A 262 6.06 0.50 23.34
N ALA A 263 5.75 1.46 24.21
CA ALA A 263 4.39 1.89 24.40
C ALA A 263 3.83 2.49 23.10
N VAL A 264 2.57 2.19 22.82
CA VAL A 264 1.79 2.71 21.70
C VAL A 264 0.98 3.91 22.21
N ASP A 265 0.97 4.99 21.43
CA ASP A 265 0.12 6.13 21.72
C ASP A 265 -1.36 5.68 21.71
N PRO A 266 -2.15 5.93 22.77
CA PRO A 266 -3.57 5.57 22.80
C PRO A 266 -4.38 6.10 21.62
N MET A 267 -3.94 7.21 20.98
CA MET A 267 -4.55 7.73 19.75
C MET A 267 -4.53 6.71 18.60
N VAL A 268 -3.57 5.79 18.58
CA VAL A 268 -3.55 4.69 17.60
C VAL A 268 -4.81 3.84 17.71
N LEU A 269 -5.21 3.46 18.94
CA LEU A 269 -6.38 2.60 19.17
C LEU A 269 -7.71 3.36 19.05
N VAL A 270 -7.77 4.63 19.48
CA VAL A 270 -9.03 5.38 19.51
C VAL A 270 -9.31 6.19 18.24
N ARG A 271 -8.29 6.47 17.43
CA ARG A 271 -8.40 7.26 16.19
C ARG A 271 -7.96 6.48 14.96
N ASP A 272 -6.71 6.02 14.91
CA ASP A 272 -6.12 5.52 13.65
C ASP A 272 -6.70 4.16 13.23
N MET A 273 -6.74 3.20 14.17
CA MET A 273 -7.35 1.90 13.89
C MET A 273 -8.85 2.00 13.55
N PRO A 274 -9.70 2.74 14.29
CA PRO A 274 -11.09 2.93 13.92
C PRO A 274 -11.28 3.53 12.53
N VAL A 275 -10.43 4.49 12.13
CA VAL A 275 -10.44 5.04 10.76
C VAL A 275 -10.10 3.93 9.75
N GLN A 276 -9.03 3.17 9.97
CA GLN A 276 -8.63 2.07 9.09
C GLN A 276 -9.74 1.00 8.97
N PHE A 277 -10.34 0.58 10.09
CA PHE A 277 -11.46 -0.37 10.12
C PHE A 277 -12.72 0.20 9.46
N GLY A 278 -13.01 1.48 9.66
CA GLY A 278 -14.14 2.15 9.01
C GLY A 278 -14.00 2.22 7.50
N LEU A 279 -12.79 2.52 7.00
CA LEU A 279 -12.46 2.50 5.57
C LEU A 279 -12.58 1.08 4.99
N MET A 280 -12.09 0.06 5.72
CA MET A 280 -12.22 -1.34 5.31
C MET A 280 -13.68 -1.79 5.28
N LEU A 281 -14.47 -1.43 6.30
CA LEU A 281 -15.90 -1.73 6.35
C LEU A 281 -16.63 -1.07 5.19
N PHE A 282 -16.32 0.20 4.91
CA PHE A 282 -16.88 0.91 3.76
C PHE A 282 -16.52 0.20 2.45
N LEU A 283 -15.26 -0.21 2.26
CA LEU A 283 -14.83 -1.01 1.12
C LEU A 283 -15.64 -2.31 0.99
N ILE A 284 -15.84 -3.05 2.08
CA ILE A 284 -16.63 -4.29 2.09
C ILE A 284 -18.07 -4.02 1.70
N LEU A 285 -18.70 -2.94 2.20
CA LEU A 285 -20.09 -2.62 1.88
C LEU A 285 -20.27 -2.25 0.40
N ILE A 286 -19.38 -1.43 -0.16
CA ILE A 286 -19.47 -1.02 -1.57
C ILE A 286 -19.02 -2.11 -2.55
N ALA A 287 -18.11 -2.99 -2.15
CA ALA A 287 -17.65 -4.08 -2.99
C ALA A 287 -18.57 -5.30 -2.85
N GLY A 288 -19.14 -5.51 -1.67
CA GLY A 288 -19.93 -6.67 -1.29
C GLY A 288 -21.43 -6.54 -1.57
N HIS A 289 -21.95 -5.36 -1.94
CA HIS A 289 -23.40 -5.15 -2.13
C HIS A 289 -24.03 -6.21 -3.04
N TRP A 290 -23.35 -6.59 -4.12
CA TRP A 290 -23.80 -7.63 -5.04
C TRP A 290 -23.89 -9.01 -4.40
N HIS A 291 -22.88 -9.37 -3.59
CA HIS A 291 -22.82 -10.66 -2.92
C HIS A 291 -23.81 -10.75 -1.75
N LEU A 292 -24.10 -9.62 -1.11
CA LEU A 292 -25.12 -9.48 -0.07
C LEU A 292 -26.56 -9.50 -0.63
N GLY A 293 -26.74 -9.66 -1.95
CA GLY A 293 -28.06 -9.63 -2.61
C GLY A 293 -28.65 -8.22 -2.74
N ILE A 294 -27.86 -7.18 -2.46
CA ILE A 294 -28.23 -5.76 -2.51
C ILE A 294 -27.72 -5.19 -3.84
N GLY A 295 -28.44 -5.46 -4.92
CA GLY A 295 -28.18 -4.87 -6.25
C GLY A 295 -27.84 -5.87 -7.36
N GLN A 296 -28.02 -5.45 -8.62
CA GLN A 296 -27.90 -6.29 -9.82
C GLN A 296 -26.52 -6.25 -10.49
N THR A 297 -25.62 -5.37 -10.05
CA THR A 297 -24.32 -5.12 -10.69
C THR A 297 -23.17 -5.70 -9.87
N ARG A 298 -22.13 -6.25 -10.54
CA ARG A 298 -20.93 -6.76 -9.87
C ARG A 298 -20.32 -5.70 -8.95
N GLY A 299 -19.80 -6.13 -7.80
CA GLY A 299 -19.15 -5.28 -6.82
C GLY A 299 -18.03 -4.43 -7.44
N GLN A 300 -18.10 -3.12 -7.29
CA GLN A 300 -17.12 -2.21 -7.86
C GLN A 300 -16.85 -0.99 -6.98
N ILE A 301 -15.61 -0.51 -6.98
CA ILE A 301 -15.27 0.81 -6.47
C ILE A 301 -15.54 1.82 -7.57
N SER A 302 -16.69 2.49 -7.48
CA SER A 302 -17.08 3.54 -8.42
C SER A 302 -16.27 4.82 -8.22
N ARG A 303 -16.28 5.73 -9.20
CA ARG A 303 -15.72 7.09 -9.06
C ARG A 303 -16.28 7.84 -7.86
N ARG A 304 -17.57 7.65 -7.54
CA ARG A 304 -18.21 8.28 -6.37
C ARG A 304 -17.65 7.73 -5.06
N SER A 305 -17.51 6.42 -4.97
CA SER A 305 -16.87 5.76 -3.83
C SER A 305 -15.41 6.20 -3.68
N GLY A 306 -14.70 6.35 -4.80
CA GLY A 306 -13.33 6.89 -4.83
C GLY A 306 -13.23 8.31 -4.27
N LEU A 307 -14.17 9.19 -4.64
CA LEU A 307 -14.24 10.54 -4.08
C LEU A 307 -14.50 10.54 -2.57
N ILE A 308 -15.35 9.63 -2.08
CA ILE A 308 -15.60 9.47 -0.64
C ILE A 308 -14.32 9.05 0.08
N PHE A 309 -13.61 8.04 -0.44
CA PHE A 309 -12.32 7.61 0.11
C PHE A 309 -11.31 8.76 0.20
N LEU A 310 -11.15 9.53 -0.88
CA LEU A 310 -10.25 10.68 -0.91
C LEU A 310 -10.67 11.79 0.07
N THR A 311 -11.98 12.00 0.22
CA THR A 311 -12.51 12.97 1.19
C THR A 311 -12.22 12.51 2.62
N CYS A 312 -12.43 11.23 2.93
CA CYS A 312 -12.07 10.66 4.23
C CYS A 312 -10.56 10.80 4.49
N PHE A 313 -9.71 10.55 3.49
CA PHE A 313 -8.27 10.74 3.62
C PHE A 313 -7.90 12.20 3.92
N ALA A 314 -8.47 13.15 3.17
CA ALA A 314 -8.22 14.57 3.37
C ALA A 314 -8.69 15.06 4.74
N LEU A 315 -9.85 14.58 5.22
CA LEU A 315 -10.37 14.89 6.55
C LEU A 315 -9.50 14.28 7.65
N TYR A 316 -9.04 13.03 7.48
CA TYR A 316 -8.11 12.38 8.41
C TYR A 316 -6.79 13.16 8.51
N GLN A 317 -6.18 13.49 7.38
CA GLN A 317 -4.95 14.31 7.35
C GLN A 317 -5.18 15.71 7.96
N GLY A 318 -6.32 16.34 7.68
CA GLY A 318 -6.70 17.63 8.27
C GLY A 318 -6.86 17.55 9.79
N LEU A 319 -7.44 16.47 10.30
CA LEU A 319 -7.59 16.23 11.73
C LEU A 319 -6.23 16.01 12.41
N LEU A 320 -5.35 15.18 11.82
CA LEU A 320 -3.97 15.02 12.32
C LEU A 320 -3.22 16.35 12.35
N PHE A 321 -3.37 17.13 11.28
CA PHE A 321 -2.75 18.45 11.18
C PHE A 321 -3.23 19.38 12.29
N LEU A 322 -4.54 19.52 12.51
CA LEU A 322 -5.08 20.37 13.58
C LEU A 322 -4.65 19.92 14.98
N GLN A 323 -4.64 18.61 15.23
CA GLN A 323 -4.20 18.05 16.52
C GLN A 323 -2.72 18.33 16.82
N SER A 324 -1.87 18.40 15.78
CA SER A 324 -0.45 18.70 15.95
C SER A 324 -0.16 20.13 16.43
N PHE A 325 -1.08 21.08 16.22
CA PHE A 325 -0.94 22.44 16.75
C PHE A 325 -1.44 22.55 18.20
N SER A 326 -2.45 21.76 18.57
CA SER A 326 -3.00 21.77 19.94
C SER A 326 -2.10 21.11 20.98
N SER A 327 -1.14 20.26 20.57
CA SER A 327 -0.16 19.65 21.49
C SER A 327 1.08 20.51 21.76
N VAL A 328 1.20 21.66 21.08
CA VAL A 328 2.34 22.61 21.21
C VAL A 328 1.99 23.79 22.12
N SER A 329 0.74 23.89 22.61
CA SER A 329 0.25 24.90 23.57
C SER A 329 0.03 24.29 24.95
#